data_AF-A0A2V8KE30-F1
#
_entry.id   AF-A0A2V8KE30-F1
#
_cell.length_a   1.000
_cell.length_b   1.000
_cell.length_c   1.000
_cell.angle_alpha   90.00
_cell.angle_beta   90.00
_cell.angle_gamma   90.00
#
_symmetry.space_group_name_H-M   'P 1'
#
loop_
_entity.id
_entity.type
_entity.pdbx_description
1 polymer ?
#
loop_
_entity_poly.entity_id
_entity_poly.type
_entity_poly.pdbx_seq_one_letter_code
_entity_poly.pdbx_strand_id
1 'polypeptide(L)'
;HYQYVFPKPGMYRILGDFYPDGATPQLITKTVIVPGPAPKRASLTRDYSPKDAENMTVELTTDPPQPISGFKTQMYFRVKPADGLEKYLAAWGHMLAASDDLIDMIHEHPFIADGGPQIQFNVIFPRARAYRVWVQFQRKGVVNTAYFDIPVKALGQ
;
A
#
# COMPACT_ATOMS: atom_id res chain seq x y z
N HIS A 1 -18.22 4.98 -21.38
CA HIS A 1 -17.81 6.25 -20.78
C HIS A 1 -18.30 6.29 -19.34
N TYR A 2 -17.40 6.43 -18.37
CA TYR A 2 -17.78 6.68 -16.98
C TYR A 2 -17.78 8.20 -16.76
N GLN A 3 -18.90 8.76 -16.29
CA GLN A 3 -18.92 10.15 -15.82
C GLN A 3 -18.45 10.15 -14.37
N TYR A 4 -17.40 10.90 -14.08
CA TYR A 4 -16.84 11.03 -12.75
C TYR A 4 -16.44 12.48 -12.49
N VAL A 5 -16.72 12.97 -11.29
CA VAL A 5 -16.31 14.29 -10.81
C VAL A 5 -15.34 14.07 -9.66
N PHE A 6 -14.12 14.57 -9.81
CA PHE A 6 -13.13 14.50 -8.73
C PHE A 6 -13.56 15.40 -7.57
N PRO A 7 -13.42 14.93 -6.31
CA PRO A 7 -13.98 15.63 -5.17
C PRO A 7 -13.24 16.93 -4.80
N LYS A 8 -12.00 17.10 -5.26
CA LYS A 8 -11.17 18.28 -4.97
C LYS A 8 -10.34 18.68 -6.19
N PRO A 9 -9.92 19.95 -6.29
CA PRO A 9 -8.85 20.35 -7.20
C PRO A 9 -7.53 19.66 -6.85
N GLY A 10 -6.58 19.67 -7.79
CA GLY A 10 -5.21 19.20 -7.59
C GLY A 10 -4.82 18.01 -8.46
N MET A 11 -3.68 17.42 -8.11
CA MET A 11 -3.11 16.28 -8.83
C MET A 11 -3.70 14.96 -8.32
N TYR A 12 -4.17 14.15 -9.26
CA TYR A 12 -4.58 12.77 -9.04
C TYR A 12 -3.66 11.84 -9.83
N ARG A 13 -3.34 10.69 -9.22
CA ARG A 13 -2.79 9.54 -9.92
C ARG A 13 -3.91 8.53 -10.13
N ILE A 14 -4.09 8.10 -11.38
CA ILE A 14 -4.94 6.98 -11.74
C ILE A 14 -4.02 5.81 -12.01
N LEU A 15 -4.26 4.70 -11.34
CA LEU A 15 -3.51 3.47 -11.45
C LEU A 15 -4.38 2.41 -12.12
N GLY A 16 -3.83 1.69 -13.08
CA GLY A 16 -4.42 0.49 -13.66
C GLY A 16 -3.43 -0.66 -13.54
N ASP A 17 -3.75 -1.62 -12.68
CA ASP A 17 -3.04 -2.88 -12.57
C ASP A 17 -3.81 -3.96 -13.33
N PHE A 18 -3.14 -4.67 -14.22
CA PHE A 18 -3.74 -5.74 -14.99
C PHE A 18 -2.69 -6.77 -15.41
N TYR A 19 -3.17 -8.00 -15.59
CA TYR A 19 -2.38 -9.14 -16.05
C TYR A 19 -2.92 -9.59 -17.42
N PRO A 20 -2.34 -9.10 -18.54
CA PRO A 20 -2.75 -9.54 -19.86
C PRO A 20 -2.38 -11.01 -20.09
N ASP A 21 -3.22 -11.73 -20.82
CA ASP A 21 -2.93 -13.10 -21.23
C ASP A 21 -1.64 -13.16 -22.06
N GLY A 22 -0.77 -14.13 -21.74
CA GLY A 22 0.55 -14.30 -22.36
C GLY A 22 1.59 -13.20 -22.06
N ALA A 23 1.32 -12.28 -21.13
CA ALA A 23 2.23 -11.17 -20.79
C ALA A 23 2.64 -11.17 -19.30
N THR A 24 3.52 -10.24 -18.94
CA THR A 24 3.86 -9.95 -17.54
C THR A 24 2.82 -9.01 -16.93
N PRO A 25 2.65 -9.01 -15.58
CA PRO A 25 1.80 -8.01 -14.91
C PRO A 25 2.25 -6.59 -15.25
N GLN A 26 1.30 -5.65 -15.36
CA GLN A 26 1.57 -4.26 -15.71
C GLN A 26 0.82 -3.32 -14.78
N LEU A 27 1.55 -2.30 -14.29
CA LEU A 27 0.97 -1.16 -13.59
C LEU A 27 1.12 0.09 -14.44
N ILE A 28 0.02 0.58 -15.01
CA ILE A 28 -0.02 1.85 -15.73
C ILE A 28 -0.42 2.97 -14.78
N THR A 29 0.32 4.06 -14.81
CA THR A 29 -0.02 5.28 -14.08
C THR A 29 -0.34 6.43 -15.04
N LYS A 30 -1.41 7.17 -14.75
CA LYS A 30 -1.79 8.41 -15.45
C LYS A 30 -1.94 9.53 -14.45
N THR A 31 -1.48 10.72 -14.83
CA THR A 31 -1.68 11.94 -14.04
C THR A 31 -2.87 12.70 -14.57
N VAL A 32 -3.79 13.07 -13.68
CA VAL A 32 -4.89 13.99 -13.97
C VAL A 32 -4.74 15.22 -13.10
N ILE A 33 -4.84 16.40 -13.71
CA ILE A 33 -4.81 17.68 -13.00
C ILE A 33 -6.20 18.28 -13.05
N VAL A 34 -6.82 18.43 -11.87
CA VAL A 34 -8.11 19.09 -11.70
C VAL A 34 -7.84 20.56 -11.38
N PRO A 35 -8.29 21.51 -12.23
CA PRO A 35 -8.04 22.93 -12.01
C PRO A 35 -8.58 23.45 -10.66
N GLY A 36 -7.86 24.41 -10.09
CA GLY A 36 -8.21 25.06 -8.82
C GLY A 36 -7.09 25.00 -7.78
N PRO A 37 -7.29 25.58 -6.59
CA PRO A 37 -6.29 25.56 -5.53
C PRO A 37 -6.08 24.14 -5.01
N ALA A 38 -4.89 23.59 -5.24
CA ALA A 38 -4.55 22.25 -4.77
C ALA A 38 -4.58 22.18 -3.23
N PRO A 39 -5.06 21.07 -2.63
CA PRO A 39 -5.02 20.90 -1.20
C PRO A 39 -3.58 20.84 -0.69
N LYS A 40 -3.38 21.24 0.57
CA LYS A 40 -2.11 21.04 1.26
C LYS A 40 -1.75 19.56 1.25
N ARG A 41 -0.50 19.24 0.92
CA ARG A 41 0.01 17.86 0.97
C ARG A 41 -0.09 17.31 2.39
N ALA A 42 -0.44 16.04 2.50
CA ALA A 42 -0.40 15.34 3.77
C ALA A 42 1.05 15.28 4.28
N SER A 43 1.26 15.56 5.56
CA SER A 43 2.53 15.29 6.21
C SER A 43 2.50 13.86 6.71
N LEU A 44 3.39 13.03 6.17
CA LEU A 44 3.50 11.62 6.54
C LEU A 44 4.69 11.47 7.51
N THR A 45 4.39 11.09 8.75
CA THR A 45 5.38 10.77 9.78
C THR A 45 5.27 9.29 10.13
N ARG A 46 6.31 8.69 10.74
CA ARG A 46 6.27 7.28 11.12
C ARG A 46 4.98 6.95 11.90
N ASP A 47 4.20 6.03 11.35
CA ASP A 47 3.02 5.49 12.01
C ASP A 47 2.93 3.99 11.78
N TYR A 48 3.41 3.25 12.78
CA TYR A 48 3.40 1.78 12.84
C TYR A 48 2.42 1.29 13.92
N SER A 49 1.55 2.19 14.42
CA SER A 49 0.58 1.83 15.45
C SER A 49 -0.44 0.84 14.88
N PRO A 50 -0.96 -0.10 15.70
CA PRO A 50 -2.03 -1.00 15.28
C PRO A 50 -3.21 -0.24 14.70
N LYS A 51 -3.82 -0.79 13.65
CA LYS A 51 -4.99 -0.21 12.97
C LYS A 51 -6.18 -1.13 13.15
N ASP A 52 -7.27 -0.60 13.70
CA ASP A 52 -8.57 -1.26 13.62
C ASP A 52 -9.17 -1.00 12.25
N ALA A 53 -9.51 -2.09 11.57
CA ALA A 53 -10.29 -2.10 10.34
C ALA A 53 -11.73 -2.55 10.67
N GLU A 54 -12.45 -3.02 9.68
CA GLU A 54 -13.88 -3.33 9.78
C GLU A 54 -14.16 -4.52 10.72
N ASN A 55 -13.37 -5.59 10.62
CA ASN A 55 -13.56 -6.81 11.41
C ASN A 55 -12.25 -7.46 11.90
N MET A 56 -11.15 -6.72 11.88
CA MET A 56 -9.85 -7.12 12.41
C MET A 56 -8.98 -5.91 12.77
N THR A 57 -7.96 -6.16 13.57
CA THR A 57 -6.82 -5.27 13.80
C THR A 57 -5.63 -5.73 12.95
N VAL A 58 -4.91 -4.78 12.38
CA VAL A 58 -3.68 -4.99 11.59
C VAL A 58 -2.51 -4.31 12.29
N GLU A 59 -1.44 -5.05 12.53
CA GLU A 59 -0.20 -4.53 13.09
C GLU A 59 0.94 -4.65 12.08
N LEU A 60 1.91 -3.73 12.11
CA LEU A 60 3.06 -3.71 11.21
C LEU A 60 4.38 -3.69 11.98
N THR A 61 5.32 -4.53 11.56
CA THR A 61 6.76 -4.36 11.83
C THR A 61 7.55 -4.44 10.52
N THR A 62 8.76 -3.88 10.50
CA THR A 62 9.63 -3.94 9.31
C THR A 62 11.04 -4.40 9.67
N ASP A 63 11.69 -5.07 8.72
CA ASP A 63 13.11 -5.38 8.75
C ASP A 63 13.79 -4.88 7.45
N PRO A 64 14.71 -3.90 7.50
CA PRO A 64 15.14 -3.21 8.72
C PRO A 64 14.03 -2.38 9.38
N PRO A 65 14.10 -2.10 10.71
CA PRO A 65 13.12 -1.26 11.40
C PRO A 65 13.00 0.16 10.83
N GLN A 66 14.08 0.65 10.22
CA GLN A 66 14.13 1.87 9.43
C GLN A 66 14.42 1.51 7.97
N PRO A 67 13.40 1.54 7.09
CA PRO A 67 13.60 1.30 5.66
C PRO A 67 14.63 2.26 5.05
N ILE A 68 15.45 1.72 4.15
CA ILE A 68 16.49 2.43 3.39
C ILE A 68 16.15 2.32 1.91
N SER A 69 16.15 3.44 1.19
CA SER A 69 15.84 3.48 -0.23
C SER A 69 16.81 2.63 -1.05
N GLY A 70 16.29 1.88 -2.02
CA GLY A 70 17.07 0.97 -2.86
C GLY A 70 17.38 -0.39 -2.23
N PHE A 71 17.08 -0.60 -0.94
CA PHE A 71 17.24 -1.88 -0.27
C PHE A 71 15.90 -2.56 -0.03
N LYS A 72 15.92 -3.90 0.01
CA LYS A 72 14.75 -4.69 0.37
C LYS A 72 14.36 -4.42 1.82
N THR A 73 13.12 -4.02 2.00
CA THR A 73 12.43 -3.93 3.29
C THR A 73 11.42 -5.06 3.37
N GLN A 74 11.55 -5.92 4.37
CA GLN A 74 10.57 -6.93 4.71
C GLN A 74 9.51 -6.26 5.58
N MET A 75 8.24 -6.37 5.19
CA MET A 75 7.11 -5.82 5.92
C MET A 75 6.28 -6.96 6.47
N TYR A 76 6.19 -7.05 7.79
CA TYR A 76 5.49 -8.09 8.50
C TYR A 76 4.19 -7.55 9.06
N PHE A 77 3.08 -8.09 8.57
CA PHE A 77 1.75 -7.79 9.05
C PHE A 77 1.26 -8.92 9.93
N ARG A 78 0.71 -8.54 11.08
CA ARG A 78 -0.01 -9.46 11.95
C ARG A 78 -1.46 -9.03 12.06
N VAL A 79 -2.38 -9.93 11.72
CA VAL A 79 -3.82 -9.67 11.76
C VAL A 79 -4.50 -10.41 12.90
N LYS A 80 -5.50 -9.77 13.52
CA LYS A 80 -6.27 -10.35 14.62
C LYS A 80 -7.74 -9.91 14.58
N PRO A 81 -8.70 -10.83 14.70
CA PRO A 81 -8.51 -12.28 14.61
C PRO A 81 -8.24 -12.71 13.16
N ALA A 82 -7.64 -13.89 12.98
CA ALA A 82 -7.25 -14.40 11.65
C ALA A 82 -8.20 -15.49 11.10
N ASP A 83 -9.14 -15.98 11.91
CA ASP A 83 -10.11 -17.00 11.47
C ASP A 83 -11.00 -16.45 10.34
N GLY A 84 -11.17 -17.23 9.28
CA GLY A 84 -11.98 -16.82 8.13
C GLY A 84 -11.32 -15.79 7.23
N LEU A 85 -9.99 -15.66 7.27
CA LEU A 85 -9.24 -15.03 6.18
C LEU A 85 -9.52 -15.76 4.86
N GLU A 86 -9.66 -14.98 3.79
CA GLU A 86 -9.98 -15.45 2.44
C GLU A 86 -9.11 -14.71 1.43
N LYS A 87 -8.89 -15.33 0.27
CA LYS A 87 -8.24 -14.64 -0.84
C LYS A 87 -9.19 -13.59 -1.44
N TYR A 88 -8.69 -12.38 -1.61
CA TYR A 88 -9.33 -11.32 -2.39
C TYR A 88 -8.61 -11.20 -3.72
N LEU A 89 -9.33 -11.26 -4.85
CA LEU A 89 -8.72 -11.20 -6.18
C LEU A 89 -7.52 -12.16 -6.35
N ALA A 90 -7.71 -13.42 -5.91
CA ALA A 90 -6.73 -14.51 -5.95
C ALA A 90 -5.47 -14.40 -5.06
N ALA A 91 -5.32 -13.32 -4.26
CA ALA A 91 -4.21 -13.15 -3.31
C ALA A 91 -4.70 -13.10 -1.86
N TRP A 92 -3.84 -13.50 -0.91
CA TRP A 92 -4.12 -13.40 0.53
C TRP A 92 -4.10 -11.96 1.05
N GLY A 93 -3.58 -11.02 0.25
CA GLY A 93 -3.65 -9.61 0.52
C GLY A 93 -3.14 -8.80 -0.67
N HIS A 94 -3.39 -7.50 -0.62
CA HIS A 94 -2.91 -6.53 -1.60
C HIS A 94 -2.26 -5.37 -0.87
N MET A 95 -1.14 -4.87 -1.38
CA MET A 95 -0.48 -3.71 -0.83
C MET A 95 -0.24 -2.67 -1.91
N LEU A 96 -0.63 -1.42 -1.64
CA LEU A 96 -0.26 -0.26 -2.43
C LEU A 96 0.63 0.66 -1.59
N ALA A 97 1.79 1.04 -2.11
CA ALA A 97 2.64 2.07 -1.52
C ALA A 97 2.72 3.29 -2.46
N ALA A 98 2.51 4.49 -1.89
CA ALA A 98 2.63 5.76 -2.60
C ALA A 98 3.57 6.70 -1.85
N SER A 99 4.54 7.31 -2.54
CA SER A 99 5.31 8.41 -1.93
C SER A 99 4.47 9.67 -1.72
N ASP A 100 4.91 10.52 -0.80
CA ASP A 100 4.25 11.78 -0.40
C ASP A 100 4.02 12.77 -1.54
N ASP A 101 4.82 12.68 -2.62
CA ASP A 101 4.69 13.46 -3.85
C ASP A 101 3.90 12.73 -4.95
N LEU A 102 3.40 11.54 -4.66
CA LEU A 102 2.67 10.65 -5.55
C LEU A 102 3.43 10.28 -6.83
N ILE A 103 4.76 10.24 -6.79
CA ILE A 103 5.57 9.84 -7.95
C ILE A 103 5.79 8.34 -8.00
N ASP A 104 6.16 7.73 -6.87
CA ASP A 104 6.39 6.28 -6.80
C ASP A 104 5.08 5.60 -6.40
N MET A 105 4.56 4.76 -7.28
CA MET A 105 3.37 3.95 -7.06
C MET A 105 3.78 2.48 -7.17
N ILE A 106 3.62 1.71 -6.10
CA ILE A 106 4.09 0.33 -6.01
C ILE A 106 2.92 -0.53 -5.57
N HIS A 107 2.58 -1.55 -6.36
CA HIS A 107 1.59 -2.57 -6.00
C HIS A 107 2.32 -3.90 -5.81
N GLU A 108 2.06 -4.57 -4.69
CA GLU A 108 2.66 -5.87 -4.35
C GLU A 108 1.61 -6.82 -3.78
N HIS A 109 1.91 -8.12 -3.88
CA HIS A 109 1.20 -9.19 -3.17
C HIS A 109 2.12 -9.82 -2.11
N PRO A 110 1.57 -10.55 -1.12
CA PRO A 110 2.38 -11.19 -0.10
C PRO A 110 3.45 -12.12 -0.68
N PHE A 111 4.67 -12.01 -0.15
CA PHE A 111 5.75 -12.97 -0.37
C PHE A 111 5.49 -14.27 0.42
N ILE A 112 5.01 -14.15 1.66
CA ILE A 112 4.60 -15.29 2.49
C ILE A 112 3.20 -14.99 3.04
N ALA A 113 2.27 -15.90 2.76
CA ALA A 113 0.93 -15.93 3.35
C ALA A 113 0.30 -17.31 3.14
N ASP A 114 -0.33 -17.84 4.18
CA ASP A 114 -0.96 -19.17 4.20
C ASP A 114 -2.42 -19.15 4.69
N GLY A 115 -3.02 -17.95 4.80
CA GLY A 115 -4.32 -17.75 5.43
C GLY A 115 -4.27 -17.71 6.96
N GLY A 116 -3.08 -17.75 7.55
CA GLY A 116 -2.84 -17.54 8.97
C GLY A 116 -2.66 -16.07 9.36
N PRO A 117 -2.36 -15.79 10.65
CA PRO A 117 -2.28 -14.44 11.19
C PRO A 117 -1.06 -13.64 10.74
N GLN A 118 -0.06 -14.26 10.12
CA GLN A 118 1.20 -13.63 9.74
C GLN A 118 1.28 -13.52 8.21
N ILE A 119 1.49 -12.30 7.71
CA ILE A 119 1.61 -12.02 6.29
C ILE A 119 2.88 -11.20 6.07
N GLN A 120 3.72 -11.59 5.12
CA GLN A 120 4.93 -10.84 4.76
C GLN A 120 4.85 -10.30 3.34
N PHE A 121 5.25 -9.05 3.17
CA PHE A 121 5.56 -8.43 1.88
C PHE A 121 7.05 -8.08 1.81
N ASN A 122 7.60 -7.99 0.60
CA ASN A 122 8.94 -7.47 0.36
C ASN A 122 8.82 -6.24 -0.53
N VAL A 123 9.40 -5.12 -0.11
CA VAL A 123 9.31 -3.84 -0.83
C VAL A 123 10.69 -3.26 -1.02
N ILE A 124 10.98 -2.74 -2.21
CA ILE A 124 12.15 -1.88 -2.45
C ILE A 124 11.62 -0.48 -2.70
N PHE A 125 11.80 0.42 -1.74
CA PHE A 125 11.42 1.82 -1.89
C PHE A 125 12.42 2.55 -2.79
N PRO A 126 12.04 3.12 -3.95
CA PRO A 126 13.00 3.68 -4.90
C PRO A 126 13.74 4.92 -4.38
N ARG A 127 13.05 5.75 -3.58
CA ARG A 127 13.56 7.04 -3.11
C ARG A 127 13.42 7.21 -1.60
N ALA A 128 14.32 7.98 -1.00
CA ALA A 128 14.28 8.41 0.39
C ALA A 128 13.18 9.47 0.59
N ARG A 129 11.95 8.99 0.81
CA ARG A 129 10.70 9.75 0.92
C ARG A 129 9.86 9.13 2.02
N ALA A 130 8.85 9.85 2.50
CA ALA A 130 7.78 9.21 3.25
C ALA A 130 6.80 8.55 2.28
N TYR A 131 6.37 7.33 2.59
CA TYR A 131 5.38 6.59 1.83
C TYR A 131 4.17 6.31 2.71
N ARG A 132 2.98 6.40 2.15
CA ARG A 132 1.81 5.76 2.73
C ARG A 132 1.65 4.39 2.10
N VAL A 133 1.51 3.38 2.94
CA VAL A 133 1.27 2.00 2.54
C VAL A 133 -0.13 1.62 2.96
N TRP A 134 -0.98 1.26 2.00
CA TRP A 134 -2.27 0.64 2.25
C TRP A 134 -2.14 -0.86 2.08
N VAL A 135 -2.75 -1.62 2.98
CA VAL A 135 -2.92 -3.06 2.87
C VAL A 135 -4.38 -3.44 2.90
N GLN A 136 -4.74 -4.44 2.11
CA GLN A 136 -6.06 -5.04 2.09
C GLN A 136 -5.98 -6.53 2.40
N PHE A 137 -6.80 -6.97 3.37
CA PHE A 137 -6.98 -8.37 3.73
C PHE A 137 -8.47 -8.70 3.77
N GLN A 138 -8.91 -9.77 3.12
CA GLN A 138 -10.30 -10.17 3.17
C GLN A 138 -10.54 -11.18 4.28
N ARG A 139 -11.56 -10.93 5.10
CA ARG A 139 -12.00 -11.83 6.16
C ARG A 139 -13.52 -11.90 6.18
N LYS A 140 -14.06 -13.11 6.07
CA LYS A 140 -15.50 -13.40 6.09
C LYS A 140 -16.28 -12.53 5.09
N GLY A 141 -15.79 -12.47 3.85
CA GLY A 141 -16.38 -11.65 2.78
C GLY A 141 -16.19 -10.13 2.90
N VAL A 142 -15.51 -9.62 3.93
CA VAL A 142 -15.26 -8.18 4.11
C VAL A 142 -13.80 -7.84 3.79
N VAL A 143 -13.58 -6.88 2.89
CA VAL A 143 -12.24 -6.37 2.57
C VAL A 143 -11.84 -5.32 3.61
N ASN A 144 -10.89 -5.68 4.47
CA ASN A 144 -10.36 -4.80 5.50
C ASN A 144 -9.22 -3.97 4.93
N THR A 145 -9.28 -2.65 5.06
CA THR A 145 -8.22 -1.75 4.57
C THR A 145 -7.56 -1.01 5.74
N ALA A 146 -6.24 -1.17 5.89
CA ALA A 146 -5.43 -0.42 6.86
C ALA A 146 -4.33 0.37 6.15
N TYR A 147 -3.88 1.48 6.74
CA TYR A 147 -2.73 2.21 6.23
C TYR A 147 -1.69 2.52 7.30
N PHE A 148 -0.43 2.61 6.86
CA PHE A 148 0.74 2.91 7.67
C PHE A 148 1.61 3.94 6.95
N ASP A 149 2.25 4.82 7.70
CA ASP A 149 3.13 5.85 7.15
C ASP A 149 4.59 5.48 7.44
N ILE A 150 5.36 5.32 6.37
CA ILE A 150 6.69 4.71 6.35
C ILE A 150 7.71 5.75 5.89
N PRO A 151 8.46 6.40 6.80
CA PRO A 151 9.59 7.22 6.39
C PRO A 151 10.71 6.31 5.89
N VAL A 152 11.21 6.59 4.69
CA VAL A 152 12.35 5.89 4.08
C VAL A 152 13.54 6.83 4.02
N LYS A 153 14.70 6.37 4.46
CA LYS A 153 15.93 7.17 4.47
C LYS A 153 16.85 6.80 3.32
N ALA A 154 17.76 7.71 2.98
CA ALA A 154 18.91 7.36 2.15
C ALA A 154 19.91 6.54 2.98
N LEU A 155 20.76 5.76 2.31
CA LEU A 155 21.84 5.06 2.98
C LEU A 155 22.77 6.07 3.67
N GLY A 156 23.07 5.85 4.95
CA GLY A 156 23.95 6.73 5.74
C GLY A 156 23.27 7.94 6.41
N GLN A 157 21.94 7.98 6.46
CA GLN A 157 21.14 9.00 7.18
C GLN A 157 20.31 8.43 8.34
#